data_AF-A0AA43LGC3-F1
#
_entry.id   AF-A0AA43LGC3-F1
#
_cell.length_a   1.000
_cell.length_b   1.000
_cell.length_c   1.000
_cell.angle_alpha   90.00
_cell.angle_beta   90.00
_cell.angle_gamma   90.00
#
_symmetry.space_group_name_H-M   'P 1'
#
loop_
_entity.id
_entity.type
_entity.pdbx_description
1 polymer ?
#
loop_
_entity_poly.entity_id
_entity_poly.type
_entity_poly.pdbx_seq_one_letter_code
_entity_poly.pdbx_strand_id
1 'polypeptide(L)'
;MRKKEIKNKTKRIEFRCTEEEFNVIKAKAKEASFNKISDFVRERTMNDSKIVLDATNFVESLINWHKEAGRVGNNLNQIAKAINADVKGKGYIQDANAKAMVACMGEYAAMNQTIDHSLKKLLRHASKKKKK
;
A
#
# COMPACT_ATOMS: atom_id res chain seq x y z
N MET A 1 -32.94 -4.66 -13.51
CA MET A 1 -31.88 -4.68 -14.55
C MET A 1 -31.54 -3.24 -14.94
N ARG A 2 -30.28 -2.79 -14.83
CA ARG A 2 -29.90 -1.43 -15.25
C ARG A 2 -29.72 -1.40 -16.77
N LYS A 3 -30.56 -0.63 -17.48
CA LYS A 3 -30.36 -0.31 -18.90
C LYS A 3 -29.05 0.47 -19.04
N LYS A 4 -28.10 -0.09 -19.80
CA LYS A 4 -26.85 0.58 -20.15
C LYS A 4 -27.15 1.44 -21.39
N GLU A 5 -27.30 2.76 -21.23
CA GLU A 5 -27.40 3.66 -22.38
C GLU A 5 -26.11 3.55 -23.20
N ILE A 6 -26.22 3.04 -24.43
CA ILE A 6 -25.11 3.01 -25.38
C ILE A 6 -25.04 4.41 -26.01
N LYS A 7 -24.29 5.33 -25.40
CA LYS A 7 -23.88 6.57 -26.09
C LYS A 7 -22.85 6.20 -27.15
N ASN A 8 -23.24 6.32 -28.42
CA ASN A 8 -22.36 6.08 -29.56
C ASN A 8 -21.16 7.05 -29.53
N LYS A 9 -19.95 6.51 -29.65
CA LYS A 9 -18.71 7.30 -29.72
C LYS A 9 -18.54 7.79 -31.16
N THR A 10 -18.71 9.09 -31.38
CA THR A 10 -18.78 9.70 -32.73
C THR A 10 -17.48 10.35 -33.19
N LYS A 11 -16.47 10.46 -32.31
CA LYS A 11 -15.16 11.09 -32.60
C LYS A 11 -14.06 10.03 -32.61
N ARG A 12 -13.12 10.15 -33.55
CA ARG A 12 -11.95 9.28 -33.71
C ARG A 12 -10.68 10.03 -33.33
N ILE A 13 -9.79 9.36 -32.60
CA ILE A 13 -8.44 9.84 -32.26
C ILE A 13 -7.47 8.84 -32.84
N GLU A 14 -6.48 9.31 -33.59
CA GLU A 14 -5.39 8.49 -34.14
C GLU A 14 -4.07 9.23 -34.02
N PHE A 15 -3.00 8.48 -33.81
CA PHE A 15 -1.63 8.98 -33.73
C PHE A 15 -0.69 7.92 -34.33
N ARG A 16 0.43 8.38 -34.89
CA ARG A 16 1.48 7.48 -35.36
C ARG A 16 2.36 7.08 -34.19
N CYS A 17 2.83 5.84 -34.20
CA CYS A 17 3.79 5.31 -33.23
C CYS A 17 4.74 4.34 -33.92
N THR A 18 5.91 4.11 -33.33
CA THR A 18 6.84 3.07 -33.78
C THR A 18 6.33 1.67 -33.40
N GLU A 19 6.94 0.65 -33.97
CA GLU A 19 6.62 -0.74 -33.63
C GLU A 19 6.93 -1.04 -32.15
N GLU A 20 8.00 -0.47 -31.58
CA GLU A 20 8.29 -0.62 -30.15
C GLU A 20 7.21 0.03 -29.28
N GLU A 21 6.82 1.27 -29.62
CA GLU A 21 5.77 1.99 -28.89
C GLU A 21 4.44 1.23 -28.91
N PHE A 22 4.06 0.69 -30.07
CA PHE A 22 2.84 -0.11 -30.21
C PHE A 22 2.88 -1.35 -29.32
N ASN A 23 4.00 -2.08 -29.32
CA ASN A 23 4.16 -3.29 -28.52
C ASN A 23 4.13 -2.99 -27.01
N VAL A 24 4.74 -1.88 -26.58
CA VAL A 24 4.66 -1.41 -25.19
C VAL A 24 3.23 -1.08 -24.79
N ILE A 25 2.47 -0.38 -25.64
CA ILE A 25 1.06 -0.04 -25.37
C ILE A 25 0.21 -1.31 -25.26
N LYS A 26 0.42 -2.27 -26.16
CA LYS A 26 -0.29 -3.55 -26.17
C LYS A 26 0.00 -4.39 -24.92
N ALA A 27 1.26 -4.48 -24.51
CA ALA A 27 1.66 -5.19 -23.29
C ALA A 27 1.01 -4.55 -22.06
N LYS A 28 1.10 -3.23 -21.91
CA LYS A 28 0.47 -2.49 -20.80
C LYS A 28 -1.04 -2.66 -20.74
N ALA A 29 -1.71 -2.69 -21.90
CA ALA A 29 -3.15 -2.95 -21.95
C ALA A 29 -3.49 -4.35 -21.43
N LYS A 30 -2.70 -5.37 -21.81
CA LYS A 30 -2.87 -6.76 -21.35
C LYS A 30 -2.62 -6.91 -19.85
N GLU A 31 -1.53 -6.31 -19.34
CA GLU A 31 -1.19 -6.30 -17.91
C GLU A 31 -2.29 -5.64 -17.07
N ALA A 32 -2.93 -4.59 -17.59
CA ALA A 32 -4.04 -3.91 -16.95
C ALA A 32 -5.41 -4.57 -17.20
N SER A 33 -5.45 -5.80 -17.74
CA SER A 33 -6.66 -6.59 -18.02
C SER A 33 -7.65 -5.92 -18.99
N PHE A 34 -7.16 -5.12 -19.94
CA PHE A 34 -7.96 -4.57 -21.01
C PHE A 34 -7.92 -5.45 -22.26
N ASN A 35 -9.11 -5.76 -22.78
CA ASN A 35 -9.24 -6.51 -24.04
C ASN A 35 -8.96 -5.66 -25.29
N LYS A 36 -9.03 -4.32 -25.17
CA LYS A 36 -8.86 -3.39 -26.30
C LYS A 36 -7.93 -2.24 -25.90
N ILE A 37 -6.93 -1.95 -26.74
CA ILE A 37 -6.02 -0.81 -26.57
C ILE A 37 -6.81 0.51 -26.48
N SER A 38 -7.86 0.67 -27.29
CA SER A 38 -8.69 1.89 -27.26
C SER A 38 -9.40 2.12 -25.92
N ASP A 39 -9.72 1.04 -25.20
CA ASP A 39 -10.36 1.15 -23.89
C ASP A 39 -9.30 1.43 -22.83
N PHE A 40 -8.12 0.82 -22.92
CA PHE A 40 -6.97 1.15 -22.07
C PHE A 40 -6.55 2.61 -22.22
N VAL A 41 -6.36 3.10 -23.45
CA VAL A 41 -5.96 4.50 -23.71
C VAL A 41 -7.02 5.45 -23.20
N ARG A 42 -8.31 5.19 -23.47
CA ARG A 42 -9.41 6.05 -23.01
C ARG A 42 -9.52 6.06 -21.49
N GLU A 43 -9.37 4.92 -20.84
CA GLU A 43 -9.33 4.84 -19.38
C GLU A 43 -8.18 5.69 -18.84
N ARG A 44 -6.98 5.55 -19.39
CA ARG A 44 -5.80 6.28 -18.92
C ARG A 44 -5.86 7.79 -19.19
N THR A 45 -6.50 8.23 -20.27
CA THR A 45 -6.63 9.66 -20.60
C THR A 45 -7.83 10.32 -19.93
N MET A 46 -8.97 9.63 -19.81
CA MET A 46 -10.20 10.19 -19.27
C MET A 46 -10.31 10.06 -17.76
N ASN A 47 -9.77 8.99 -17.17
CA ASN A 47 -9.86 8.79 -15.72
C ASN A 47 -8.75 9.51 -14.95
N ASP A 48 -8.06 10.47 -15.61
CA ASP A 48 -6.91 11.24 -15.15
C ASP A 48 -6.57 10.92 -13.70
N SER A 49 -5.98 9.74 -13.58
CA SER A 49 -5.38 9.32 -12.35
C SER A 49 -3.92 9.70 -12.52
N LYS A 50 -3.68 11.02 -12.60
CA LYS A 50 -2.88 11.66 -11.55
C LYS A 50 -3.37 11.13 -10.20
N ILE A 51 -2.99 9.90 -9.91
CA ILE A 51 -2.32 9.59 -8.67
C ILE A 51 -1.02 10.39 -8.77
N VAL A 52 -1.12 11.71 -8.58
CA VAL A 52 -0.15 12.37 -7.71
C VAL A 52 -0.65 12.00 -6.32
N LEU A 53 -0.66 10.69 -6.00
CA LEU A 53 -0.22 10.35 -4.67
C LEU A 53 1.17 10.93 -4.68
N ASP A 54 1.43 11.74 -3.69
CA ASP A 54 2.79 12.02 -3.32
C ASP A 54 3.40 10.67 -2.89
N ALA A 55 3.76 9.87 -3.90
CA ALA A 55 4.26 8.52 -3.75
C ALA A 55 5.57 8.61 -2.96
N THR A 56 6.30 9.72 -3.12
CA THR A 56 7.41 10.12 -2.27
C THR A 56 6.99 10.19 -0.81
N ASN A 57 6.00 11.00 -0.43
CA ASN A 57 5.52 11.10 0.96
C ASN A 57 4.98 9.78 1.52
N PHE A 58 4.30 8.96 0.71
CA PHE A 58 3.84 7.64 1.16
C PHE A 58 4.99 6.65 1.34
N VAL A 59 5.95 6.62 0.41
CA VAL A 59 7.14 5.78 0.48
C VAL A 59 8.01 6.21 1.67
N GLU A 60 8.19 7.50 1.91
CA GLU A 60 8.86 8.01 3.11
C GLU A 60 8.14 7.59 4.40
N SER A 61 6.81 7.68 4.42
CA SER A 61 6.00 7.19 5.55
C SER A 61 6.19 5.69 5.80
N LEU A 62 6.28 4.88 4.73
CA LEU A 62 6.57 3.45 4.82
C LEU A 62 8.00 3.17 5.29
N ILE A 63 8.99 3.90 4.79
CA ILE A 63 10.40 3.77 5.21
C ILE A 63 10.54 4.10 6.71
N ASN A 64 9.90 5.17 7.17
CA ASN A 64 9.92 5.56 8.57
C ASN A 64 9.21 4.52 9.45
N TRP A 65 8.06 4.03 9.02
CA TRP A 65 7.39 2.92 9.72
C TRP A 65 8.27 1.67 9.79
N HIS A 66 8.94 1.29 8.70
CA HIS A 66 9.82 0.13 8.68
C HIS A 66 11.00 0.28 9.65
N LYS A 67 11.59 1.47 9.74
CA LYS A 67 12.66 1.77 10.71
C LYS A 67 12.17 1.63 12.15
N GLU A 68 11.03 2.22 12.49
CA GLU A 68 10.44 2.12 13.84
C GLU A 68 10.06 0.67 14.18
N ALA A 69 9.50 -0.07 13.22
CA ALA A 69 9.20 -1.49 13.37
C ALA A 69 10.45 -2.32 13.67
N GLY A 70 11.57 -2.02 13.00
CA GLY A 70 12.86 -2.65 13.27
C GLY A 70 13.38 -2.36 14.69
N ARG A 71 13.20 -1.13 15.19
CA ARG A 71 13.58 -0.77 16.57
C ARG A 71 12.74 -1.53 17.60
N VAL A 72 11.43 -1.56 17.41
CA VAL A 72 10.50 -2.32 18.26
C VAL A 72 10.83 -3.81 18.25
N GLY A 73 11.10 -4.38 17.07
CA GLY A 73 11.51 -5.79 16.94
C GLY A 73 12.82 -6.09 17.68
N ASN A 74 13.80 -5.19 17.63
CA ASN A 74 15.04 -5.32 18.39
C ASN A 74 14.79 -5.27 19.90
N ASN A 75 13.95 -4.35 20.37
CA ASN A 75 13.58 -4.24 21.79
C ASN A 75 12.87 -5.52 22.28
N LEU A 76 11.90 -6.03 21.50
CA LEU A 76 11.22 -7.29 21.80
C LEU A 76 12.20 -8.46 21.89
N ASN A 77 13.16 -8.55 20.97
CA ASN A 77 14.17 -9.61 20.98
C ASN A 77 15.09 -9.54 22.22
N GLN A 78 15.46 -8.33 22.65
CA GLN A 78 16.25 -8.14 23.88
C GLN A 78 15.45 -8.55 25.12
N ILE A 79 14.19 -8.13 25.21
CA ILE A 79 13.30 -8.50 26.31
C ILE A 79 13.08 -10.02 26.34
N ALA A 80 12.83 -10.64 25.20
CA ALA A 80 12.69 -12.10 25.10
C ALA A 80 13.94 -12.85 25.58
N LYS A 81 15.15 -12.37 25.22
CA LYS A 81 16.40 -12.94 25.73
C LYS A 81 16.53 -12.78 27.24
N ALA A 82 16.18 -11.61 27.80
CA ALA A 82 16.21 -11.36 29.23
C ALA A 82 15.22 -12.26 29.99
N ILE A 83 13.99 -12.40 29.48
CA ILE A 83 12.97 -13.31 30.04
C ILE A 83 13.46 -14.76 30.00
N ASN A 84 14.04 -15.21 28.88
CA ASN A 84 14.57 -16.56 28.77
C ASN A 84 15.72 -16.82 29.76
N ALA A 85 16.58 -15.82 30.00
CA ALA A 85 17.65 -15.90 30.99
C ALA A 85 17.10 -15.98 32.43
N ASP A 86 16.08 -15.16 32.75
CA ASP A 86 15.38 -15.20 34.03
C ASP A 86 14.77 -16.58 34.31
N VAL A 87 14.02 -17.13 33.35
CA VAL A 87 13.38 -18.44 33.50
C VAL A 87 14.42 -19.54 33.67
N LYS A 88 15.50 -19.54 32.88
CA LYS A 88 16.57 -20.55 32.99
C LYS A 88 17.36 -20.46 34.30
N GLY A 89 17.63 -19.25 34.79
CA GLY A 89 18.45 -19.06 35.97
C GLY A 89 17.68 -19.10 37.30
N LYS A 90 16.45 -18.57 37.31
CA LYS A 90 15.68 -18.32 38.53
C LYS A 90 14.35 -19.09 38.59
N GLY A 91 13.87 -19.63 37.46
CA GLY A 91 12.60 -20.35 37.37
C GLY A 91 11.36 -19.44 37.33
N TYR A 92 11.51 -18.13 37.30
CA TYR A 92 10.43 -17.15 37.20
C TYR A 92 10.86 -15.94 36.36
N ILE A 93 9.88 -15.21 35.82
CA ILE A 93 10.11 -13.96 35.08
C ILE A 93 10.13 -12.79 36.05
N GLN A 94 11.11 -11.91 35.97
CA GLN A 94 11.10 -10.70 36.77
C GLN A 94 10.00 -9.74 36.31
N ASP A 95 9.30 -9.13 37.27
CA ASP A 95 8.21 -8.16 37.03
C ASP A 95 8.65 -7.00 36.12
N ALA A 96 9.91 -6.54 36.24
CA ALA A 96 10.48 -5.52 35.37
C ALA A 96 10.50 -5.95 33.88
N ASN A 97 10.83 -7.21 33.59
CA ASN A 97 10.87 -7.73 32.23
C ASN A 97 9.45 -7.95 31.66
N ALA A 98 8.51 -8.37 32.50
CA ALA A 98 7.10 -8.46 32.11
C ALA A 98 6.51 -7.08 31.77
N LYS A 99 6.77 -6.07 32.61
CA LYS A 99 6.36 -4.67 32.37
C LYS A 99 6.98 -4.10 31.10
N ALA A 100 8.27 -4.35 30.87
CA ALA A 100 8.95 -3.91 29.65
C ALA A 100 8.33 -4.55 28.39
N MET A 101 7.94 -5.82 28.46
CA MET A 101 7.28 -6.49 27.34
C MET A 101 5.92 -5.89 27.02
N VAL A 102 5.09 -5.64 28.05
CA VAL A 102 3.77 -5.00 27.88
C VAL A 102 3.91 -3.59 27.29
N ALA A 103 4.87 -2.80 27.76
CA ALA A 103 5.14 -1.46 27.22
C ALA A 103 5.54 -1.52 25.74
N CYS A 104 6.47 -2.41 25.38
CA CYS A 104 6.93 -2.57 24.00
C CYS A 104 5.80 -3.05 23.05
N MET A 105 4.91 -3.91 23.53
CA MET A 105 3.72 -4.31 22.77
C MET A 105 2.73 -3.15 22.58
N GLY A 106 2.63 -2.24 23.56
CA GLY A 106 1.84 -1.00 23.43
C GLY A 106 2.38 -0.07 22.34
N GLU A 107 3.69 0.12 22.30
CA GLU A 107 4.38 0.90 21.25
C GLU A 107 4.14 0.31 19.85
N TYR A 108 4.26 -1.02 19.72
CA TYR A 108 3.97 -1.73 18.48
C TYR A 108 2.52 -1.53 18.01
N ALA A 109 1.56 -1.61 18.92
CA ALA A 109 0.14 -1.42 18.62
C ALA A 109 -0.15 0.01 18.14
N ALA A 110 0.42 1.02 18.79
CA ALA A 110 0.28 2.42 18.38
C ALA A 110 0.86 2.66 16.98
N MET A 111 2.05 2.12 16.69
CA MET A 111 2.69 2.21 15.38
C MET A 111 1.83 1.54 14.28
N ASN A 112 1.20 0.40 14.57
CA ASN A 112 0.30 -0.27 13.63
C ASN A 112 -0.99 0.51 13.35
N GLN A 113 -1.50 1.28 14.31
CA GLN A 113 -2.65 2.16 14.06
C GLN A 113 -2.29 3.30 13.10
N THR A 114 -1.09 3.86 13.20
CA THR A 114 -0.64 4.95 12.32
C THR A 114 -0.54 4.51 10.86
N ILE A 115 0.03 3.33 10.59
CA ILE A 115 0.12 2.82 9.22
C ILE A 115 -1.24 2.42 8.66
N ASP A 116 -2.11 1.80 9.46
CA ASP A 116 -3.48 1.45 9.05
C ASP A 116 -4.28 2.70 8.65
N HIS A 117 -4.15 3.80 9.40
CA HIS A 117 -4.77 5.07 9.03
C HIS A 117 -4.24 5.63 7.70
N SER A 118 -2.91 5.58 7.50
CA SER A 118 -2.28 6.00 6.25
C SER A 118 -2.75 5.16 5.06
N LEU A 119 -2.82 3.83 5.21
CA LEU A 119 -3.35 2.92 4.19
C LEU A 119 -4.84 3.17 3.90
N LYS A 120 -5.66 3.39 4.93
CA LYS A 120 -7.09 3.74 4.75
C LYS A 120 -7.26 5.05 3.99
N LYS A 121 -6.43 6.06 4.25
CA LYS A 121 -6.43 7.31 3.46
C LYS A 121 -6.13 7.03 1.99
N LEU A 122 -5.08 6.24 1.69
CA LEU A 122 -4.77 5.83 0.32
C LEU A 122 -5.94 5.13 -0.37
N LEU A 123 -6.52 4.13 0.29
CA LEU A 123 -7.62 3.32 -0.24
C LEU A 123 -8.88 4.17 -0.47
N ARG A 124 -9.15 5.18 0.38
CA ARG A 124 -10.25 6.13 0.18
C ARG A 124 -10.03 7.00 -1.06
N HIS A 125 -8.82 7.48 -1.29
CA HIS A 125 -8.48 8.22 -2.52
C HIS A 125 -8.60 7.33 -3.77
N ALA A 126 -8.20 6.06 -3.68
CA ALA A 126 -8.38 5.08 -4.76
C ALA A 126 -9.86 4.72 -5.01
N SER A 127 -10.67 4.60 -3.95
CA SER A 127 -12.07 4.13 -4.03
C SER A 127 -13.08 5.21 -4.42
N LYS A 128 -12.87 6.47 -4.00
CA LYS A 128 -13.74 7.61 -4.41
C LYS A 128 -13.73 7.84 -5.93
N LYS A 129 -12.70 7.37 -6.65
CA LYS A 129 -12.61 7.47 -8.12
C LYS A 129 -13.43 6.42 -8.88
N LYS A 130 -13.86 5.31 -8.26
CA LYS A 130 -14.69 4.28 -8.93
C LYS A 130 -16.18 4.62 -9.06
N LYS A 131 -16.65 5.72 -8.45
CA LYS A 131 -18.08 6.07 -8.35
C LYS A 131 -18.53 7.25 -9.26
N LYS A 132 -17.71 7.72 -10.19
CA LYS A 132 -18.10 8.75 -11.16
C LYS A 132 -18.06 8.21 -12.57
#